data_AF-A0A496B397-F1
#
_entry.id   AF-A0A496B397-F1
#
_cell.length_a   1.000
_cell.length_b   1.000
_cell.length_c   1.000
_cell.angle_alpha   90.00
_cell.angle_beta   90.00
_cell.angle_gamma   90.00
#
_symmetry.space_group_name_H-M   'P 1'
#
loop_
_entity.id
_entity.type
_entity.pdbx_description
1 polymer ?
#
loop_
_entity_poly.entity_id
_entity_poly.type
_entity_poly.pdbx_seq_one_letter_code
_entity_poly.pdbx_strand_id
1 'polypeptide(L)'
;MKMFFTLLACFLSLLFVFGCGETDDPFIAPGSPGESIGARSAREPLLPPESYPDWWVRLTDGDVSELLKMEVPKVWSVDIPQEQLDTYLHAQWLQKFGDIQEVRLVIESRINLRRAGRAQLPNEMTIALLRATYVLWPTKDNKRQLEDALRNLQPDDERNEKLDGDDK
;
A
#
# COMPACT_ATOMS: atom_id res chain seq x y z
N MET A 1 39.45 -9.49 -34.05
CA MET A 1 37.98 -9.36 -34.23
C MET A 1 37.17 -10.66 -34.02
N LYS A 2 37.79 -11.83 -33.75
CA LYS A 2 37.05 -13.06 -33.46
C LYS A 2 36.60 -13.20 -31.99
N MET A 3 37.35 -12.64 -31.03
CA MET A 3 36.98 -12.68 -29.60
C MET A 3 35.80 -11.78 -29.22
N PHE A 4 35.52 -10.72 -30.00
CA PHE A 4 34.43 -9.79 -29.70
C PHE A 4 33.05 -10.41 -29.97
N PHE A 5 32.95 -11.29 -30.98
CA PHE A 5 31.70 -11.99 -31.31
C PHE A 5 31.31 -13.03 -30.27
N THR A 6 32.28 -13.65 -29.58
CA THR A 6 32.00 -14.68 -28.57
C THR A 6 31.47 -14.09 -27.26
N LEU A 7 31.96 -12.90 -26.88
CA LEU A 7 31.47 -12.16 -25.71
C LEU A 7 30.05 -11.61 -25.92
N LEU A 8 29.74 -11.12 -27.12
CA LEU A 8 28.40 -10.63 -27.47
C LEU A 8 27.35 -11.76 -27.42
N ALA A 9 27.72 -12.97 -27.86
CA ALA A 9 26.82 -14.13 -27.82
C ALA A 9 26.45 -14.54 -26.39
N CYS A 10 27.40 -14.47 -25.44
CA CYS A 10 27.12 -14.81 -24.03
C CYS A 10 26.18 -13.80 -23.35
N PHE A 11 26.29 -12.51 -23.68
CA PHE A 11 25.39 -11.48 -23.15
C PHE A 11 23.96 -11.60 -23.70
N LEU A 12 23.80 -12.02 -24.95
CA LEU A 12 22.48 -12.26 -25.55
C LEU A 12 21.78 -13.50 -24.95
N SER A 13 22.53 -14.53 -24.53
CA SER A 13 21.96 -15.69 -23.84
C SER A 13 21.38 -15.34 -22.46
N LEU A 14 21.95 -14.34 -21.78
CA LEU A 14 21.46 -13.88 -20.46
C LEU A 14 20.21 -13.00 -20.55
N LEU A 15 19.92 -12.41 -21.70
CA LEU A 15 18.72 -11.57 -21.91
C LEU A 15 17.44 -12.39 -22.14
N PHE A 16 17.55 -13.70 -22.41
CA PHE A 16 16.39 -14.57 -22.70
C PHE A 16 15.73 -15.20 -21.47
N VAL A 17 16.19 -14.91 -20.25
CA VAL A 17 15.60 -15.48 -19.01
C VAL A 17 14.69 -14.49 -18.26
N PHE A 18 14.48 -13.28 -18.79
CA PHE A 18 13.59 -12.26 -18.23
C PHE A 18 12.28 -12.07 -19.04
N GLY A 19 11.82 -13.13 -19.70
CA GLY A 19 10.59 -13.14 -20.49
C GLY A 19 9.54 -14.10 -19.92
N CYS A 20 8.40 -13.54 -19.53
CA CYS A 20 7.09 -14.20 -19.37
C CYS A 20 6.97 -15.22 -18.23
N GLY A 21 6.94 -14.72 -17.00
CA GLY A 21 6.10 -15.33 -15.96
C GLY A 21 4.62 -15.07 -16.29
N GLU A 22 4.07 -15.92 -17.15
CA GLU A 22 2.65 -16.05 -17.40
C GLU A 22 1.91 -16.19 -16.07
N THR A 23 1.03 -15.23 -15.76
CA THR A 23 0.01 -15.44 -14.74
C THR A 23 -1.32 -14.96 -15.30
N ASP A 24 -1.84 -15.75 -16.23
CA ASP A 24 -3.28 -15.88 -16.39
C ASP A 24 -3.82 -16.57 -15.13
N ASP A 25 -3.93 -15.82 -14.04
CA ASP A 25 -4.72 -16.27 -12.90
C ASP A 25 -6.09 -15.59 -12.97
N PRO A 26 -7.17 -16.40 -12.94
CA PRO A 26 -8.52 -15.92 -13.14
C PRO A 26 -8.92 -14.93 -12.04
N PHE A 27 -9.69 -13.92 -12.42
CA PHE A 27 -10.48 -13.10 -11.53
C PHE A 27 -11.17 -14.00 -10.50
N ILE A 28 -10.66 -14.00 -9.25
CA ILE A 28 -11.22 -14.81 -8.17
C ILE A 28 -12.58 -14.21 -7.85
N ALA A 29 -13.64 -14.89 -8.30
CA ALA A 29 -14.99 -14.63 -7.88
C ALA A 29 -15.07 -14.75 -6.34
N PRO A 30 -15.80 -13.86 -5.65
CA PRO A 30 -15.96 -13.91 -4.20
C PRO A 30 -16.67 -15.23 -3.81
N GLY A 31 -15.97 -16.10 -3.07
CA GLY A 31 -16.56 -17.32 -2.50
C GLY A 31 -15.75 -18.63 -2.59
N SER A 32 -14.45 -18.62 -2.91
CA SER A 32 -13.64 -19.85 -2.96
C SER A 32 -13.03 -20.25 -1.60
N PRO A 33 -12.92 -21.54 -1.22
CA PRO A 33 -12.47 -22.01 0.10
C PRO A 33 -10.97 -21.80 0.42
N GLY A 34 -10.26 -20.97 -0.35
CA GLY A 34 -8.84 -20.65 -0.18
C GLY A 34 -8.57 -19.16 0.06
N GLU A 35 -9.54 -18.43 0.62
CA GLU A 35 -9.43 -16.99 0.83
C GLU A 35 -8.34 -16.68 1.86
N SER A 36 -7.20 -16.21 1.34
CA SER A 36 -6.05 -15.80 2.14
C SER A 36 -6.42 -14.75 3.19
N ILE A 37 -5.77 -14.81 4.36
CA ILE A 37 -5.98 -13.91 5.50
C ILE A 37 -5.99 -12.43 5.05
N GLY A 38 -5.08 -12.05 4.14
CA GLY A 38 -5.00 -10.67 3.64
C GLY A 38 -6.25 -10.22 2.88
N ALA A 39 -6.86 -11.09 2.07
CA ALA A 39 -8.07 -10.77 1.29
C ALA A 39 -9.32 -10.63 2.19
N ARG A 40 -9.45 -11.50 3.20
CA ARG A 40 -10.53 -11.40 4.19
C ARG A 40 -10.36 -10.17 5.08
N SER A 41 -9.14 -9.91 5.54
CA SER A 41 -8.82 -8.78 6.41
C SER A 41 -8.91 -7.43 5.70
N ALA A 42 -8.66 -7.38 4.39
CA ALA A 42 -8.88 -6.15 3.60
C ALA A 42 -10.34 -5.69 3.55
N ARG A 43 -11.29 -6.58 3.88
CA ARG A 43 -12.72 -6.25 3.98
C ARG A 43 -13.14 -5.81 5.38
N GLU A 44 -12.25 -5.93 6.37
CA GLU A 44 -12.54 -5.38 7.69
C GLU A 44 -12.52 -3.85 7.62
N PRO A 45 -13.43 -3.17 8.34
CA PRO A 45 -13.43 -1.72 8.40
C PRO A 45 -12.04 -1.19 8.80
N LEU A 46 -11.60 -0.11 8.16
CA LEU A 46 -10.43 0.62 8.62
C LEU A 46 -10.68 1.20 10.01
N LEU A 47 -9.59 1.43 10.76
CA LEU A 47 -9.65 2.15 12.02
C LEU A 47 -10.39 3.48 11.81
N PRO A 48 -11.46 3.73 12.57
CA PRO A 48 -12.21 4.97 12.45
C PRO A 48 -11.30 6.15 12.84
N PRO A 49 -11.42 7.34 12.21
CA PRO A 49 -10.51 8.47 12.45
C PRO A 49 -10.49 8.97 13.90
N GLU A 50 -11.48 8.61 14.70
CA GLU A 50 -11.60 8.89 16.14
C GLU A 50 -10.65 8.02 16.98
N SER A 51 -10.20 6.88 16.45
CA SER A 51 -9.24 5.98 17.12
C SER A 51 -7.79 6.35 16.85
N TYR A 52 -7.52 7.40 16.06
CA TYR A 52 -6.15 7.82 15.77
C TYR A 52 -5.52 8.49 16.99
N PRO A 53 -4.19 8.37 17.18
CA PRO A 53 -3.51 9.04 18.29
C PRO A 53 -3.70 10.56 18.26
N ASP A 54 -3.73 11.21 19.43
CA ASP A 54 -3.94 12.67 19.53
C ASP A 54 -2.91 13.52 18.76
N TRP A 55 -1.70 13.00 18.57
CA TRP A 55 -0.63 13.65 17.82
C TRP A 55 -0.76 13.48 16.29
N TRP A 56 -1.74 12.69 15.83
CA TRP A 56 -1.95 12.39 14.42
C TRP A 56 -2.55 13.57 13.67
N VAL A 57 -1.85 14.03 12.66
CA VAL A 57 -2.30 15.10 11.78
C VAL A 57 -3.28 14.52 10.77
N ARG A 58 -4.55 14.95 10.86
CA ARG A 58 -5.63 14.54 9.96
C ARG A 58 -5.81 15.55 8.84
N LEU A 59 -6.21 15.07 7.66
CA LEU A 59 -6.66 15.92 6.58
C LEU A 59 -8.04 16.50 6.92
N THR A 60 -8.18 17.81 6.79
CA THR A 60 -9.47 18.49 6.80
C THR A 60 -10.12 18.39 5.42
N ASP A 61 -11.44 18.60 5.35
CA ASP A 61 -12.14 18.68 4.06
C ASP A 61 -11.66 19.87 3.21
N GLY A 62 -11.13 20.91 3.86
CA GLY A 62 -10.43 22.01 3.19
C GLY A 62 -9.17 21.53 2.46
N ASP A 63 -8.31 20.81 3.16
CA ASP A 63 -7.07 20.24 2.59
C ASP A 63 -7.39 19.32 1.40
N VAL A 64 -8.41 18.47 1.54
CA VAL A 64 -8.85 17.58 0.45
C VAL A 64 -9.36 18.38 -0.75
N SER A 65 -10.16 19.43 -0.51
CA SER A 65 -10.67 20.30 -1.58
C SER A 65 -9.54 21.01 -2.34
N GLU A 66 -8.51 21.47 -1.63
CA GLU A 66 -7.33 22.10 -2.24
C GLU A 66 -6.53 21.10 -3.08
N LEU A 67 -6.27 19.92 -2.55
CA LEU A 67 -5.55 18.85 -3.26
C LEU A 67 -6.29 18.39 -4.51
N LEU A 68 -7.62 18.25 -4.46
CA LEU A 68 -8.42 17.84 -5.62
C LEU A 68 -8.37 18.87 -6.76
N LYS A 69 -8.30 20.16 -6.44
CA LYS A 69 -8.22 21.26 -7.43
C LYS A 69 -6.82 21.47 -7.99
N MET A 70 -5.80 20.83 -7.41
CA MET A 70 -4.41 21.04 -7.79
C MET A 70 -4.12 20.50 -9.19
N GLU A 71 -3.47 21.30 -10.03
CA GLU A 71 -2.98 20.85 -11.33
C GLU A 71 -1.70 20.02 -11.14
N VAL A 72 -1.82 18.71 -11.31
CA VAL A 72 -0.67 17.79 -11.21
C VAL A 72 0.10 17.78 -12.54
N PRO A 73 1.41 18.09 -12.55
CA PRO A 73 2.23 18.03 -13.75
C PRO A 73 2.24 16.62 -14.37
N LYS A 74 2.09 16.53 -15.69
CA LYS A 74 2.17 15.25 -16.42
C LYS A 74 3.60 14.69 -16.50
N VAL A 75 4.59 15.58 -16.42
CA VAL A 75 6.02 15.26 -16.50
C VAL A 75 6.68 15.79 -15.24
N TRP A 76 7.37 14.91 -14.54
CA TRP A 76 8.09 15.24 -13.30
C TRP A 76 9.47 15.81 -13.65
N SER A 77 9.83 16.95 -13.06
CA SER A 77 11.19 17.50 -13.13
C SER A 77 11.98 17.09 -11.88
N VAL A 78 13.29 16.89 -12.06
CA VAL A 78 14.23 16.61 -10.96
C VAL A 78 14.37 17.83 -10.01
N ASP A 79 14.05 19.03 -10.51
CA ASP A 79 14.19 20.28 -9.75
C ASP A 79 13.00 20.57 -8.81
N ILE A 80 11.99 19.69 -8.78
CA ILE A 80 10.81 19.88 -7.91
C ILE A 80 11.22 19.60 -6.45
N PRO A 81 11.01 20.56 -5.51
CA PRO A 81 11.26 20.32 -4.10
C PRO A 81 10.47 19.12 -3.57
N GLN A 82 11.08 18.31 -2.70
CA GLN A 82 10.45 17.08 -2.17
C GLN A 82 9.09 17.32 -1.49
N GLU A 83 8.88 18.48 -0.87
CA GLU A 83 7.58 18.84 -0.29
C GLU A 83 6.49 19.05 -1.34
N GLN A 84 6.86 19.68 -2.45
CA GLN A 84 5.96 19.89 -3.57
C GLN A 84 5.69 18.58 -4.31
N LEU A 85 6.70 17.72 -4.46
CA LEU A 85 6.58 16.36 -4.99
C LEU A 85 5.56 15.53 -4.20
N ASP A 86 5.66 15.52 -2.87
CA ASP A 86 4.70 14.80 -2.02
C ASP A 86 3.29 15.37 -2.14
N THR A 87 3.16 16.69 -2.21
CA THR A 87 1.84 17.35 -2.39
C THR A 87 1.20 16.95 -3.72
N TYR A 88 1.98 16.90 -4.81
CA TYR A 88 1.49 16.40 -6.10
C TYR A 88 1.10 14.93 -6.05
N LEU A 89 1.85 14.08 -5.34
CA LEU A 89 1.49 12.68 -5.15
C LEU A 89 0.18 12.53 -4.38
N HIS A 90 -0.02 13.31 -3.32
CA HIS A 90 -1.27 13.31 -2.55
C HIS A 90 -2.47 13.74 -3.41
N ALA A 91 -2.31 14.82 -4.18
CA ALA A 91 -3.31 15.28 -5.14
C ALA A 91 -3.62 14.21 -6.20
N GLN A 92 -2.59 13.57 -6.75
CA GLN A 92 -2.75 12.50 -7.74
C GLN A 92 -3.54 11.31 -7.19
N TRP A 93 -3.30 10.92 -5.93
CA TRP A 93 -4.06 9.83 -5.30
C TRP A 93 -5.53 10.19 -5.08
N LEU A 94 -5.81 11.39 -4.57
CA LEU A 94 -7.19 11.87 -4.41
C LEU A 94 -7.91 11.98 -5.76
N GLN A 95 -7.25 12.48 -6.80
CA GLN A 95 -7.85 12.58 -8.14
C GLN A 95 -8.12 11.21 -8.76
N LYS A 96 -7.26 10.22 -8.50
CA LYS A 96 -7.38 8.88 -9.07
C LYS A 96 -8.40 8.01 -8.35
N PHE A 97 -8.40 8.03 -7.03
CA PHE A 97 -9.18 7.11 -6.19
C PHE A 97 -10.41 7.77 -5.54
N GLY A 98 -10.48 9.10 -5.56
CA GLY A 98 -11.50 9.87 -4.87
C GLY A 98 -11.16 10.12 -3.40
N ASP A 99 -12.08 10.82 -2.74
CA ASP A 99 -12.01 11.08 -1.31
C ASP A 99 -12.64 9.93 -0.52
N ILE A 100 -11.84 8.91 -0.23
CA ILE A 100 -12.21 7.75 0.60
C ILE A 100 -11.22 7.61 1.77
N GLN A 101 -11.63 6.90 2.81
CA GLN A 101 -10.88 6.78 4.06
C GLN A 101 -9.48 6.19 3.85
N GLU A 102 -9.35 5.21 2.95
CA GLU A 102 -8.08 4.57 2.58
C GLU A 102 -7.08 5.59 2.04
N VAL A 103 -7.53 6.48 1.15
CA VAL A 103 -6.68 7.51 0.53
C VAL A 103 -6.27 8.53 1.59
N ARG A 104 -7.21 8.98 2.43
CA ARG A 104 -6.90 9.90 3.54
C ARG A 104 -5.85 9.30 4.47
N LEU A 105 -6.03 8.06 4.93
CA LEU A 105 -5.09 7.40 5.83
C LEU A 105 -3.69 7.26 5.24
N VAL A 106 -3.57 6.92 3.95
CA VAL A 106 -2.27 6.81 3.27
C VAL A 106 -1.56 8.17 3.19
N ILE A 107 -2.29 9.24 2.85
CA ILE A 107 -1.74 10.60 2.80
C ILE A 107 -1.33 11.07 4.19
N GLU A 108 -2.21 10.95 5.17
CA GLU A 108 -1.96 11.34 6.56
C GLU A 108 -0.76 10.59 7.13
N SER A 109 -0.63 9.29 6.85
CA SER A 109 0.52 8.49 7.30
C SER A 109 1.83 9.03 6.78
N ARG A 110 1.89 9.51 5.52
CA ARG A 110 3.10 10.12 4.96
C ARG A 110 3.44 11.45 5.61
N ILE A 111 2.44 12.28 5.85
CA ILE A 111 2.60 13.56 6.55
C ILE A 111 3.18 13.31 7.96
N ASN A 112 2.59 12.38 8.70
CA ASN A 112 2.97 12.07 10.07
C ASN A 112 4.35 11.39 10.15
N LEU A 113 4.67 10.43 9.29
CA LEU A 113 5.98 9.76 9.25
C LEU A 113 7.13 10.75 8.95
N ARG A 114 6.87 11.74 8.08
CA ARG A 114 7.83 12.81 7.80
C ARG A 114 8.05 13.71 9.02
N ARG A 115 6.96 14.13 9.69
CA ARG A 115 7.03 14.99 10.88
C ARG A 115 7.69 14.30 12.07
N ALA A 116 7.43 13.00 12.24
CA ALA A 116 7.92 12.23 13.38
C ALA A 116 9.37 11.72 13.20
N GLY A 117 10.03 12.00 12.08
CA GLY A 117 11.47 11.75 11.92
C GLY A 117 11.91 10.30 12.08
N ARG A 118 11.16 9.34 11.50
CA ARG A 118 11.35 7.86 11.61
C ARG A 118 10.80 7.20 12.88
N ALA A 119 9.95 7.87 13.67
CA ALA A 119 9.19 7.18 14.71
C ALA A 119 8.36 6.03 14.10
N GLN A 120 8.33 4.88 14.79
CA GLN A 120 7.49 3.76 14.38
C GLN A 120 6.02 4.10 14.67
N LEU A 121 5.14 3.72 13.72
CA LEU A 121 3.71 3.79 13.93
C LEU A 121 3.29 2.75 14.98
N PRO A 122 2.24 3.02 15.78
CA PRO A 122 1.59 1.98 16.55
C PRO A 122 1.20 0.78 15.65
N ASN A 123 1.21 -0.43 16.20
CA ASN A 123 0.91 -1.66 15.44
C ASN A 123 -0.43 -1.58 14.71
N GLU A 124 -1.47 -1.09 15.38
CA GLU A 124 -2.80 -0.91 14.81
C GLU A 124 -2.79 0.04 13.61
N MET A 125 -2.09 1.17 13.71
CA MET A 125 -1.92 2.13 12.60
C MET A 125 -1.13 1.52 11.46
N THR A 126 -0.12 0.70 11.76
CA THR A 126 0.65 -0.04 10.75
C THR A 126 -0.23 -1.01 9.98
N ILE A 127 -1.06 -1.80 10.68
CA ILE A 127 -2.00 -2.72 10.06
C ILE A 127 -3.02 -1.96 9.21
N ALA A 128 -3.61 -0.88 9.73
CA ALA A 128 -4.58 -0.08 8.99
C ALA A 128 -3.99 0.56 7.73
N LEU A 129 -2.76 1.10 7.81
CA LEU A 129 -2.06 1.63 6.65
C LEU A 129 -1.81 0.55 5.59
N LEU A 130 -1.39 -0.64 6.00
CA LEU A 130 -1.18 -1.76 5.08
C LEU A 130 -2.49 -2.26 4.44
N ARG A 131 -3.59 -2.28 5.21
CA ARG A 131 -4.94 -2.55 4.67
C ARG A 131 -5.32 -1.52 3.62
N ALA A 132 -5.25 -0.23 3.94
CA ALA A 132 -5.55 0.85 3.01
C ALA A 132 -4.70 0.76 1.74
N THR A 133 -3.39 0.49 1.89
CA THR A 133 -2.46 0.33 0.77
C THR A 133 -2.82 -0.86 -0.11
N TYR A 134 -3.22 -2.00 0.47
CA TYR A 134 -3.65 -3.17 -0.29
C TYR A 134 -5.01 -2.94 -0.99
N VAL A 135 -5.95 -2.22 -0.37
CA VAL A 135 -7.22 -1.84 -1.01
C VAL A 135 -6.98 -0.95 -2.23
N LEU A 136 -6.13 0.07 -2.10
CA LEU A 136 -5.83 0.99 -3.21
C LEU A 136 -4.98 0.35 -4.31
N TRP A 137 -4.07 -0.55 -3.92
CA TRP A 137 -3.15 -1.24 -4.82
C TRP A 137 -3.06 -2.72 -4.46
N PRO A 138 -3.93 -3.59 -5.00
CA PRO A 138 -4.01 -5.00 -4.63
C PRO A 138 -2.90 -5.86 -5.28
N THR A 139 -1.64 -5.49 -5.03
CA THR A 139 -0.47 -6.21 -5.53
C THR A 139 -0.11 -7.39 -4.64
N LYS A 140 0.62 -8.38 -5.18
CA LYS A 140 1.12 -9.54 -4.40
C LYS A 140 2.02 -9.09 -3.24
N ASP A 141 2.79 -8.02 -3.44
CA ASP A 141 3.67 -7.48 -2.41
C ASP A 141 2.89 -6.82 -1.27
N ASN A 142 1.92 -5.96 -1.59
CA ASN A 142 1.07 -5.32 -0.57
C ASN A 142 0.26 -6.36 0.22
N LYS A 143 -0.23 -7.40 -0.46
CA LYS A 143 -0.89 -8.54 0.19
C LYS A 143 0.03 -9.22 1.21
N ARG A 144 1.26 -9.54 0.80
CA ARG A 144 2.24 -10.20 1.67
C ARG A 144 2.58 -9.33 2.88
N GLN A 145 2.84 -8.03 2.67
CA GLN A 145 3.13 -7.10 3.77
C GLN A 145 1.99 -7.04 4.78
N LEU A 146 0.74 -6.97 4.32
CA LEU A 146 -0.43 -7.00 5.20
C LEU A 146 -0.53 -8.32 5.98
N GLU A 147 -0.37 -9.46 5.32
CA GLU A 147 -0.43 -10.76 5.99
C GLU A 147 0.68 -10.93 7.03
N ASP A 148 1.89 -10.46 6.74
CA ASP A 148 3.00 -10.48 7.68
C ASP A 148 2.73 -9.57 8.89
N ALA A 149 2.16 -8.39 8.68
CA ALA A 149 1.77 -7.51 9.77
C ALA A 149 0.68 -8.11 10.66
N LEU A 150 -0.35 -8.72 10.08
CA LEU A 150 -1.41 -9.39 10.84
C LEU A 150 -0.85 -10.56 11.66
N ARG A 151 0.09 -11.32 11.11
CA ARG A 151 0.74 -12.41 11.85
C ARG A 151 1.63 -11.92 13.00
N ASN A 152 2.33 -10.80 12.83
CA ASN A 152 3.40 -10.42 13.77
C ASN A 152 3.03 -9.29 14.72
N LEU A 153 2.05 -8.47 14.38
CA LEU A 153 1.74 -7.21 15.08
C LEU A 153 0.37 -7.19 15.76
N GLN A 154 -0.52 -8.13 15.43
CA GLN A 154 -1.83 -8.25 16.05
C GLN A 154 -1.68 -8.81 17.48
N PRO A 155 -2.32 -8.19 18.51
CA PRO A 155 -2.21 -8.66 19.89
C PRO A 155 -2.79 -10.07 20.08
N ASP A 156 -2.21 -10.85 20.99
CA ASP A 156 -2.51 -12.28 21.18
C ASP A 156 -3.95 -12.57 21.61
N ASP A 157 -4.63 -11.60 22.22
CA ASP A 157 -6.02 -11.75 22.70
C ASP A 157 -7.01 -11.95 21.54
N GLU A 158 -6.77 -11.36 20.37
CA GLU A 158 -7.61 -11.58 19.16
C GLU A 158 -7.25 -12.88 18.41
N ARG A 159 -6.09 -13.45 18.69
CA ARG A 159 -5.60 -14.69 18.05
C ARG A 159 -6.29 -15.92 18.61
N ASN A 160 -6.66 -15.88 19.90
CA ASN A 160 -7.26 -16.99 20.63
C ASN A 160 -8.79 -17.05 20.47
N GLU A 161 -9.49 -15.91 20.35
CA GLU A 161 -10.95 -15.88 20.12
C GLU A 161 -11.36 -16.46 18.76
N LYS A 162 -10.48 -16.41 17.75
CA LYS A 162 -10.76 -16.94 16.40
C LYS A 162 -10.54 -18.45 16.28
N LEU A 163 -9.86 -19.09 17.24
CA LEU A 163 -9.62 -20.54 17.24
C LEU A 163 -10.66 -21.31 18.07
N ASP A 164 -11.28 -20.66 19.06
CA ASP A 164 -12.32 -21.29 19.90
C ASP A 164 -13.73 -21.23 19.28
N GLY A 165 -13.89 -20.60 18.11
CA GLY A 165 -15.17 -20.43 17.42
C GLY A 165 -15.57 -21.54 16.44
N ASP A 166 -14.66 -22.46 16.10
CA ASP A 166 -14.90 -23.52 15.11
C ASP A 166 -15.29 -24.88 15.73
N ASP A 167 -15.41 -24.98 17.07
CA ASP A 167 -15.90 -26.17 17.78
C ASP A 167 -17.29 -25.91 18.40
N LYS A 168 -18.33 -25.71 17.57
CA LYS A 168 -19.74 -25.93 17.96
C LYS A 168 -20.59 -26.48 16.83
#